data_AF-A0A7D9DEV9-F1
#
_entry.id   AF-A0A7D9DEV9-F1
#
_cell.length_a   1.000
_cell.length_b   1.000
_cell.length_c   1.000
_cell.angle_alpha   90.00
_cell.angle_beta   90.00
_cell.angle_gamma   90.00
#
_symmetry.space_group_name_H-M   'P 1'
#
loop_
_entity.id
_entity.type
_entity.pdbx_description
1 polymer ?
#
loop_
_entity_poly.entity_id
_entity_poly.type
_entity_poly.pdbx_seq_one_letter_code
_entity_poly.pdbx_strand_id
1 'polypeptide(L)'
;MDAPEFTVLIPSRFVFTNEEGEGIDIAFGTDSNEVLSGGQSATQFPQEYMIETNTTRFHLIDTPGIGDCRGIEKDKENFENILAFLTCYDKINAVVVLLKPNNARLTVAFKFCVLELLTHLHKSLVSNIIIAFTNSRGTFYRPGDSLPVLKNLLQSHSIEIDVSPSNYFCFDNEAFRFLACHKSGIKFTFEEIDLYSKSWIKSCDTTCQMFDLIKKKKPHETKKTVSLNEARNCIIAMSKPMGQAVQLIEMNLKKIKDAKDQCKIYDADIKSFQADLKFKGYELCVNQLDYPMTVCADTQCKRYVRIGTSGEQNTIYEQICHNGCGISGVPLEVTNNEQLRGCAAMDNNGTCKHCRHDYRVHMHMTYTASVVEKEFLSEDAKANIQKKSDLKSQKRIFMEEMEKSIKEYEDEKKFIFECASFFGAFLKQNAMIAYNDSFNEYLDMLIKDEQAKEKEIRDDQKIEQMKQDKKTYNANKDIILDSIATENKDEILPIERIYEMRQKLCSLKHNGKSLKEALDGVISARQRKHKVERKKCVRATSERSWNVRAIWSRWNPFSGRKNVKSTYSISSF
;
A
#
# COMPACT_ATOMS: atom_id res chain seq x y z
N MET A 1 8.53 -55.00 -3.98
CA MET A 1 8.48 -53.88 -4.92
C MET A 1 8.68 -52.65 -4.09
N ASP A 2 9.89 -52.11 -4.11
CA ASP A 2 10.24 -50.90 -3.38
C ASP A 2 9.46 -49.74 -4.01
N ALA A 3 8.38 -49.31 -3.36
CA ALA A 3 7.65 -48.13 -3.76
C ALA A 3 8.63 -46.94 -3.74
N PRO A 4 8.76 -46.16 -4.83
CA PRO A 4 9.60 -44.96 -4.80
C PRO A 4 9.15 -44.08 -3.64
N GLU A 5 10.12 -43.55 -2.86
CA GLU A 5 9.84 -42.75 -1.67
C GLU A 5 8.80 -41.67 -1.95
N PHE A 6 7.60 -41.83 -1.40
CA PHE A 6 6.56 -40.80 -1.39
C PHE A 6 7.11 -39.57 -0.68
N THR A 7 7.58 -38.61 -1.50
CA THR A 7 8.27 -37.41 -1.07
C THR A 7 7.23 -36.30 -0.89
N VAL A 8 7.08 -35.84 0.34
CA VAL A 8 6.16 -34.76 0.71
C VAL A 8 6.98 -33.48 0.84
N LEU A 9 6.77 -32.54 -0.09
CA LEU A 9 7.51 -31.26 -0.12
C LEU A 9 6.92 -30.23 0.85
N ILE A 10 5.61 -30.26 1.04
CA ILE A 10 4.87 -29.35 1.92
C ILE A 10 4.18 -30.20 2.98
N PRO A 11 4.43 -29.98 4.28
CA PRO A 11 3.73 -30.68 5.33
C PRO A 11 2.22 -30.57 5.20
N SER A 12 1.53 -31.67 5.48
CA SER A 12 0.07 -31.71 5.37
C SER A 12 -0.51 -32.45 6.57
N ARG A 13 -1.58 -31.88 7.14
CA ARG A 13 -2.39 -32.53 8.16
C ARG A 13 -3.86 -32.41 7.80
N PHE A 14 -4.59 -33.50 7.91
CA PHE A 14 -6.04 -33.50 7.76
C PHE A 14 -6.65 -34.67 8.53
N VAL A 15 -7.92 -34.55 8.87
CA VAL A 15 -8.71 -35.65 9.43
C VAL A 15 -9.33 -36.43 8.27
N PHE A 16 -9.16 -37.74 8.27
CA PHE A 16 -9.92 -38.68 7.45
C PHE A 16 -11.00 -39.31 8.32
N THR A 17 -12.27 -39.15 7.95
CA THR A 17 -13.37 -39.79 8.67
C THR A 17 -13.75 -41.07 7.93
N ASN A 18 -13.70 -42.21 8.63
CA ASN A 18 -14.08 -43.50 8.05
C ASN A 18 -15.62 -43.66 7.96
N GLU A 19 -16.08 -44.78 7.40
CA GLU A 19 -17.51 -45.07 7.26
C GLU A 19 -18.25 -45.19 8.61
N GLU A 20 -17.52 -45.50 9.68
CA GLU A 20 -18.03 -45.63 11.06
C GLU A 20 -18.11 -44.27 11.77
N GLY A 21 -17.67 -43.18 11.12
CA GLY A 21 -17.66 -41.83 11.67
C GLY A 21 -16.45 -41.51 12.54
N GLU A 22 -15.46 -42.41 12.62
CA GLU A 22 -14.24 -42.21 13.38
C GLU A 22 -13.26 -41.31 12.62
N GLY A 23 -12.77 -40.27 13.29
CA GLY A 23 -11.77 -39.36 12.76
C GLY A 23 -10.36 -39.91 12.97
N ILE A 24 -9.66 -40.19 11.87
CA ILE A 24 -8.26 -40.59 11.84
C ILE A 24 -7.42 -39.37 11.45
N ASP A 25 -6.54 -38.95 12.36
CA ASP A 25 -5.60 -37.86 12.10
C ASP A 25 -4.47 -38.33 11.18
N ILE A 26 -4.38 -37.74 9.99
CA ILE A 26 -3.32 -38.01 9.01
C ILE A 26 -2.38 -36.82 8.97
N ALA A 27 -1.09 -37.06 9.23
CA ALA A 27 -0.06 -36.02 9.24
C ALA A 27 1.22 -36.50 8.56
N PHE A 28 1.77 -35.68 7.66
CA PHE A 28 3.03 -35.92 6.97
C PHE A 28 3.92 -34.69 7.01
N GLY A 29 5.16 -34.86 7.46
CA GLY A 29 6.15 -33.79 7.57
C GLY A 29 5.89 -32.82 8.72
N THR A 30 6.87 -31.95 8.99
CA THR A 30 6.77 -30.84 9.94
C THR A 30 7.58 -29.67 9.39
N ASP A 31 6.99 -28.49 9.30
CA ASP A 31 7.71 -27.26 8.94
C ASP A 31 7.30 -26.14 9.89
N SER A 32 8.29 -25.45 10.45
CA SER A 32 8.13 -24.24 11.25
C SER A 32 7.47 -23.08 10.49
N ASN A 33 7.50 -23.09 9.15
CA ASN A 33 6.85 -22.08 8.30
C ASN A 33 5.36 -22.41 8.00
N GLU A 34 4.87 -23.58 8.41
CA GLU A 34 3.49 -24.04 8.17
C GLU A 34 2.70 -24.11 9.49
N VAL A 35 1.59 -23.37 9.57
CA VAL A 35 0.67 -23.37 10.71
C VAL A 35 -0.69 -23.91 10.27
N LEU A 36 -1.01 -25.13 10.68
CA LEU A 36 -2.20 -25.86 10.23
C LEU A 36 -3.45 -25.56 11.09
N SER A 37 -3.59 -24.32 11.55
CA SER A 37 -4.71 -23.84 12.39
C SER A 37 -5.84 -23.24 11.55
N GLY A 38 -7.10 -23.58 11.85
CA GLY A 38 -8.25 -23.06 11.13
C GLY A 38 -8.34 -21.53 11.17
N GLY A 39 -8.46 -20.89 9.99
CA GLY A 39 -8.64 -19.44 9.84
C GLY A 39 -7.34 -18.62 9.71
N GLN A 40 -6.16 -19.22 9.87
CA GLN A 40 -4.88 -18.54 9.61
C GLN A 40 -4.34 -18.94 8.23
N SER A 41 -3.51 -18.09 7.62
CA SER A 41 -2.69 -18.53 6.50
C SER A 41 -1.86 -19.75 6.94
N ALA A 42 -1.80 -20.80 6.12
CA ALA A 42 -0.96 -21.97 6.41
C ALA A 42 0.53 -21.57 6.34
N THR A 43 0.95 -21.05 5.19
CA THR A 43 2.28 -20.51 4.95
C THR A 43 2.47 -19.18 5.72
N GLN A 44 3.53 -19.04 6.54
CA GLN A 44 3.79 -17.82 7.30
C GLN A 44 4.70 -16.81 6.59
N PHE A 45 5.64 -17.29 5.77
CA PHE A 45 6.53 -16.47 4.94
C PHE A 45 6.65 -17.05 3.52
N PRO A 46 6.86 -16.20 2.48
CA PRO A 46 7.03 -16.70 1.12
C PRO A 46 8.17 -17.71 1.02
N GLN A 47 7.89 -18.83 0.35
CA GLN A 47 8.82 -19.94 0.19
C GLN A 47 8.91 -20.33 -1.29
N GLU A 48 10.14 -20.54 -1.77
CA GLU A 48 10.38 -21.05 -3.12
C GLU A 48 10.43 -22.57 -3.14
N TYR A 49 9.78 -23.14 -4.16
CA TYR A 49 9.92 -24.53 -4.58
C TYR A 49 10.40 -24.57 -6.04
N MET A 50 11.56 -25.19 -6.26
CA MET A 50 12.13 -25.34 -7.60
C MET A 50 11.74 -26.69 -8.19
N ILE A 51 11.14 -26.68 -9.38
CA ILE A 51 10.86 -27.88 -10.17
C ILE A 51 11.65 -27.80 -11.47
N GLU A 52 12.56 -28.75 -11.68
CA GLU A 52 13.36 -28.82 -12.91
C GLU A 52 12.88 -29.97 -13.80
N THR A 53 12.57 -29.63 -15.05
CA THR A 53 12.35 -30.57 -16.14
C THR A 53 13.55 -30.54 -17.07
N ASN A 54 13.66 -31.49 -18.00
CA ASN A 54 14.77 -31.54 -18.96
C ASN A 54 14.89 -30.27 -19.82
N THR A 55 13.82 -29.50 -20.00
CA THR A 55 13.76 -28.34 -20.90
C THR A 55 13.48 -27.03 -20.19
N THR A 56 13.01 -27.05 -18.94
CA THR A 56 12.53 -25.86 -18.25
C THR A 56 12.67 -26.00 -16.74
N ARG A 57 13.05 -24.89 -16.09
CA ARG A 57 13.05 -24.77 -14.63
C ARG A 57 11.91 -23.85 -14.20
N PHE A 58 11.12 -24.30 -13.24
CA PHE A 58 10.02 -23.56 -12.64
C PHE A 58 10.39 -23.18 -11.21
N HIS A 59 10.17 -21.92 -10.89
CA HIS A 59 10.32 -21.37 -9.55
C HIS A 59 8.92 -21.03 -9.06
N LEU A 60 8.37 -21.87 -8.19
CA LEU A 60 7.05 -21.70 -7.60
C LEU A 60 7.22 -20.98 -6.27
N ILE A 61 6.63 -19.79 -6.16
CA ILE A 61 6.66 -19.00 -4.93
C ILE A 61 5.33 -19.25 -4.24
N ASP A 62 5.38 -20.04 -3.17
CA ASP A 62 4.25 -20.17 -2.26
C ASP A 62 4.21 -18.97 -1.34
N THR A 63 3.03 -18.34 -1.23
CA THR A 63 2.86 -17.08 -0.51
C THR A 63 1.88 -17.28 0.64
N PRO A 64 2.06 -16.56 1.77
CA PRO A 64 1.01 -16.48 2.77
C PRO A 64 -0.32 -16.05 2.14
N GLY A 65 -1.41 -16.68 2.58
CA GLY A 65 -2.76 -16.32 2.20
C GLY A 65 -3.08 -14.87 2.55
N ILE A 66 -3.86 -14.24 1.67
CA ILE A 66 -4.46 -12.92 1.89
C ILE A 66 -5.88 -13.15 2.43
N GLY A 67 -6.26 -12.45 3.50
CA GLY A 67 -7.52 -12.66 4.22
C GLY A 67 -7.36 -13.40 5.54
N ASP A 68 -6.23 -13.21 6.22
CA ASP A 68 -5.95 -13.86 7.49
C ASP A 68 -6.95 -13.41 8.57
N CYS A 69 -7.58 -14.34 9.28
CA CYS A 69 -8.51 -14.01 10.36
C CYS A 69 -7.84 -13.30 11.55
N ARG A 70 -6.49 -13.20 11.58
CA ARG A 70 -5.71 -12.36 12.51
C ARG A 70 -5.82 -10.86 12.18
N GLY A 71 -6.41 -10.49 11.04
CA GLY A 71 -6.76 -9.12 10.69
C GLY A 71 -5.89 -8.49 9.61
N ILE A 72 -6.31 -7.29 9.17
CA ILE A 72 -5.74 -6.52 8.06
C ILE A 72 -4.25 -6.17 8.26
N GLU A 73 -3.80 -6.10 9.50
CA GLU A 73 -2.37 -5.89 9.83
C GLU A 73 -1.49 -7.04 9.35
N LYS A 74 -1.96 -8.29 9.54
CA LYS A 74 -1.21 -9.47 9.12
C LYS A 74 -1.20 -9.61 7.61
N ASP A 75 -2.32 -9.29 6.95
CA ASP A 75 -2.39 -9.27 5.49
C ASP A 75 -1.42 -8.27 4.87
N LYS A 76 -1.26 -7.09 5.48
CA LYS A 76 -0.28 -6.10 5.03
C LYS A 76 1.16 -6.56 5.25
N GLU A 77 1.47 -7.15 6.41
CA GLU A 77 2.79 -7.74 6.67
C GLU A 77 3.10 -8.86 5.67
N ASN A 78 2.12 -9.74 5.42
CA ASN A 78 2.22 -10.80 4.41
C ASN A 78 2.52 -10.20 3.03
N PHE A 79 1.85 -9.12 2.67
CA PHE A 79 2.06 -8.45 1.39
C PHE A 79 3.44 -7.77 1.29
N GLU A 80 3.89 -7.08 2.33
CA GLU A 80 5.24 -6.51 2.40
C GLU A 80 6.32 -7.59 2.29
N ASN A 81 6.11 -8.76 2.93
CA ASN A 81 6.99 -9.93 2.80
C ASN A 81 7.00 -10.48 1.37
N ILE A 82 5.83 -10.58 0.72
CA ILE A 82 5.72 -11.00 -0.69
C ILE A 82 6.50 -10.04 -1.58
N LEU A 83 6.28 -8.73 -1.47
CA LEU A 83 7.01 -7.73 -2.27
C LEU A 83 8.52 -7.80 -2.04
N ALA A 84 8.95 -7.93 -0.78
CA ALA A 84 10.36 -8.07 -0.44
C ALA A 84 10.97 -9.35 -1.07
N PHE A 85 10.26 -10.47 -1.04
CA PHE A 85 10.69 -11.72 -1.66
C PHE A 85 10.77 -11.60 -3.19
N LEU A 86 9.79 -10.93 -3.80
CA LEU A 86 9.77 -10.67 -5.23
C LEU A 86 11.01 -9.88 -5.71
N THR A 87 11.62 -9.05 -4.86
CA THR A 87 12.89 -8.36 -5.21
C THR A 87 14.06 -9.30 -5.52
N CYS A 88 13.99 -10.58 -5.12
CA CYS A 88 14.99 -11.58 -5.45
C CYS A 88 14.95 -12.03 -6.92
N TYR A 89 13.89 -11.70 -7.67
CA TYR A 89 13.72 -12.10 -9.06
C TYR A 89 13.50 -10.87 -9.95
N ASP A 90 14.21 -10.80 -11.08
CA ASP A 90 14.03 -9.69 -12.04
C ASP A 90 12.68 -9.75 -12.76
N LYS A 91 12.12 -10.95 -12.94
CA LYS A 91 10.93 -11.20 -13.75
C LYS A 91 10.00 -12.24 -13.12
N ILE A 92 8.69 -12.08 -13.38
CA ILE A 92 7.63 -13.00 -12.98
C ILE A 92 6.79 -13.35 -14.22
N ASN A 93 6.57 -14.64 -14.46
CA ASN A 93 5.80 -15.10 -15.62
C ASN A 93 4.29 -15.14 -15.38
N ALA A 94 3.86 -15.46 -14.16
CA ALA A 94 2.45 -15.56 -13.81
C ALA A 94 2.21 -15.35 -12.32
N VAL A 95 1.02 -14.85 -11.99
CA VAL A 95 0.46 -14.85 -10.63
C VAL A 95 -0.79 -15.73 -10.68
N VAL A 96 -0.81 -16.81 -9.89
CA VAL A 96 -1.95 -17.74 -9.86
C VAL A 96 -2.82 -17.42 -8.65
N VAL A 97 -4.04 -16.95 -8.88
CA VAL A 97 -5.01 -16.67 -7.82
C VAL A 97 -5.84 -17.92 -7.57
N LEU A 98 -5.65 -18.52 -6.40
CA LEU A 98 -6.34 -19.75 -5.99
C LEU A 98 -7.66 -19.43 -5.30
N LEU A 99 -8.76 -20.00 -5.82
CA LEU A 99 -10.11 -19.86 -5.30
C LEU A 99 -10.74 -21.24 -5.06
N LYS A 100 -11.79 -21.30 -4.23
CA LYS A 100 -12.70 -22.45 -4.16
C LYS A 100 -13.92 -22.16 -5.05
N PRO A 101 -14.53 -23.17 -5.71
CA PRO A 101 -15.61 -22.96 -6.67
C PRO A 101 -17.00 -22.79 -6.02
N ASN A 102 -17.12 -23.06 -4.72
CA ASN A 102 -18.38 -23.06 -3.99
C ASN A 102 -18.63 -21.79 -3.15
N ASN A 103 -17.85 -20.73 -3.35
CA ASN A 103 -18.16 -19.42 -2.78
C ASN A 103 -19.26 -18.75 -3.62
N ALA A 104 -20.51 -19.07 -3.31
CA ALA A 104 -21.69 -18.53 -4.00
C ALA A 104 -22.05 -17.09 -3.58
N ARG A 105 -21.40 -16.55 -2.54
CA ARG A 105 -21.63 -15.19 -2.04
C ARG A 105 -20.35 -14.36 -2.14
N LEU A 106 -20.49 -13.13 -2.61
CA LEU A 106 -19.46 -12.10 -2.49
C LEU A 106 -19.34 -11.69 -1.01
N THR A 107 -18.64 -12.50 -0.21
CA THR A 107 -18.40 -12.15 1.19
C THR A 107 -17.52 -10.90 1.26
N VAL A 108 -17.67 -10.11 2.33
CA VAL A 108 -16.81 -8.93 2.57
C VAL A 108 -15.34 -9.34 2.55
N ALA A 109 -15.01 -10.50 3.14
CA ALA A 109 -13.68 -11.07 3.13
C ALA A 109 -13.18 -11.40 1.71
N PHE A 110 -13.97 -12.09 0.88
CA PHE A 110 -13.58 -12.42 -0.50
C PHE A 110 -13.36 -11.16 -1.35
N LYS A 111 -14.29 -10.19 -1.26
CA LYS A 111 -14.16 -8.90 -1.94
C LYS A 111 -12.88 -8.18 -1.49
N PHE A 112 -12.66 -8.11 -0.18
CA PHE A 112 -11.47 -7.49 0.39
C PHE A 112 -10.19 -8.14 -0.12
N CYS A 113 -10.07 -9.47 -0.06
CA CYS A 113 -8.84 -10.18 -0.46
C CYS A 113 -8.47 -9.94 -1.92
N VAL A 114 -9.46 -10.02 -2.82
CA VAL A 114 -9.23 -9.83 -4.26
C VAL A 114 -8.89 -8.37 -4.54
N LEU A 115 -9.61 -7.42 -3.96
CA LEU A 115 -9.34 -6.00 -4.19
C LEU A 115 -7.98 -5.60 -3.60
N GLU A 116 -7.67 -6.01 -2.36
CA GLU A 116 -6.41 -5.68 -1.70
C GLU A 116 -5.21 -6.22 -2.48
N LEU A 117 -5.27 -7.49 -2.95
CA LEU A 117 -4.24 -8.05 -3.83
C LEU A 117 -4.04 -7.18 -5.06
N LEU A 118 -5.13 -6.81 -5.75
CA LEU A 118 -5.06 -6.06 -7.00
C LEU A 118 -4.59 -4.62 -6.81
N THR A 119 -4.90 -3.99 -5.68
CA THR A 119 -4.47 -2.63 -5.32
C THR A 119 -2.94 -2.48 -5.25
N HIS A 120 -2.21 -3.57 -5.01
CA HIS A 120 -0.76 -3.54 -4.92
C HIS A 120 -0.01 -4.04 -6.16
N LEU A 121 -0.71 -4.61 -7.13
CA LEU A 121 -0.10 -5.11 -8.36
C LEU A 121 -0.08 -4.02 -9.43
N HIS A 122 1.03 -3.92 -10.16
CA HIS A 122 1.18 -2.96 -11.26
C HIS A 122 0.28 -3.33 -12.44
N LYS A 123 -0.34 -2.35 -13.09
CA LYS A 123 -1.32 -2.56 -14.19
C LYS A 123 -0.83 -3.48 -15.31
N SER A 124 0.45 -3.45 -15.66
CA SER A 124 0.99 -4.35 -16.68
C SER A 124 0.97 -5.84 -16.31
N LEU A 125 0.76 -6.19 -15.03
CA LEU A 125 0.70 -7.58 -14.56
C LEU A 125 -0.68 -8.24 -14.82
N VAL A 126 -1.72 -7.48 -15.24
CA VAL A 126 -3.07 -8.04 -15.51
C VAL A 126 -2.98 -9.28 -16.40
N SER A 127 -2.24 -9.18 -17.50
CA SER A 127 -2.13 -10.26 -18.49
C SER A 127 -1.43 -11.53 -17.96
N ASN A 128 -0.71 -11.40 -16.84
CA ASN A 128 0.00 -12.47 -16.16
C ASN A 128 -0.80 -13.13 -15.03
N ILE A 129 -1.99 -12.60 -14.69
CA ILE A 129 -2.86 -13.20 -13.69
C ILE A 129 -3.61 -14.40 -14.29
N ILE A 130 -3.56 -15.53 -13.60
CA ILE A 130 -4.27 -16.78 -13.93
C ILE A 130 -5.18 -17.12 -12.76
N ILE A 131 -6.40 -17.60 -13.04
CA ILE A 131 -7.32 -18.06 -12.00
C ILE A 131 -7.25 -19.58 -11.88
N ALA A 132 -7.18 -20.11 -10.67
CA ALA A 132 -7.23 -21.54 -10.45
C ALA A 132 -8.23 -21.90 -9.35
N PHE A 133 -9.10 -22.87 -9.63
CA PHE A 133 -10.12 -23.36 -8.72
C PHE A 133 -9.66 -24.69 -8.13
N THR A 134 -9.42 -24.69 -6.83
CA THR A 134 -9.10 -25.87 -6.01
C THR A 134 -10.37 -26.50 -5.47
N ASN A 135 -10.32 -27.75 -4.98
CA ASN A 135 -11.49 -28.45 -4.45
C ASN A 135 -12.65 -28.53 -5.46
N SER A 136 -12.31 -28.72 -6.73
CA SER A 136 -13.25 -28.61 -7.85
C SER A 136 -13.94 -29.91 -8.23
N ARG A 137 -13.67 -31.04 -7.54
CA ARG A 137 -14.41 -32.28 -7.81
C ARG A 137 -15.91 -32.13 -7.60
N GLY A 138 -16.33 -31.42 -6.55
CA GLY A 138 -17.75 -31.21 -6.23
C GLY A 138 -18.52 -30.45 -7.32
N THR A 139 -17.80 -29.72 -8.18
CA THR A 139 -18.35 -29.02 -9.35
C THR A 139 -17.99 -29.71 -10.66
N PHE A 140 -17.54 -30.97 -10.63
CA PHE A 140 -17.08 -31.73 -11.78
C PHE A 140 -15.96 -31.03 -12.57
N TYR A 141 -14.99 -30.46 -11.85
CA TYR A 141 -13.85 -29.70 -12.40
C TYR A 141 -14.31 -28.48 -13.20
N ARG A 142 -15.32 -27.79 -12.67
CA ARG A 142 -15.83 -26.52 -13.19
C ARG A 142 -15.67 -25.42 -12.13
N PRO A 143 -15.60 -24.16 -12.54
CA PRO A 143 -15.29 -23.06 -11.63
C PRO A 143 -16.44 -22.70 -10.64
N GLY A 144 -17.62 -23.31 -10.80
CA GLY A 144 -18.75 -23.16 -9.89
C GLY A 144 -19.28 -21.73 -9.77
N ASP A 145 -19.92 -21.45 -8.62
CA ASP A 145 -20.61 -20.18 -8.35
C ASP A 145 -19.63 -19.01 -8.10
N SER A 146 -18.37 -19.31 -7.83
CA SER A 146 -17.35 -18.30 -7.55
C SER A 146 -16.90 -17.51 -8.79
N LEU A 147 -17.01 -18.10 -9.98
CA LEU A 147 -16.64 -17.39 -11.22
C LEU A 147 -17.61 -16.24 -11.57
N PRO A 148 -18.94 -16.41 -11.54
CA PRO A 148 -19.88 -15.29 -11.68
C PRO A 148 -19.62 -14.17 -10.67
N VAL A 149 -19.34 -14.52 -9.41
CA VAL A 149 -19.04 -13.56 -8.34
C VAL A 149 -17.76 -12.77 -8.66
N LEU A 150 -16.70 -13.46 -9.07
CA LEU A 150 -15.44 -12.82 -9.49
C LEU A 150 -15.66 -11.91 -10.71
N LYS A 151 -16.40 -12.37 -11.72
CA LYS A 151 -16.74 -11.58 -12.93
C LYS A 151 -17.43 -10.27 -12.57
N ASN A 152 -18.45 -10.32 -11.71
CA ASN A 152 -19.15 -9.12 -11.26
C ASN A 152 -18.22 -8.17 -10.49
N LEU A 153 -17.35 -8.71 -9.64
CA LEU A 153 -16.39 -7.89 -8.89
C LEU A 153 -15.42 -7.16 -9.83
N LEU A 154 -14.84 -7.87 -10.80
CA LEU A 154 -13.91 -7.30 -11.77
C LEU A 154 -14.58 -6.25 -12.65
N GLN A 155 -15.81 -6.51 -13.13
CA GLN A 155 -16.59 -5.56 -13.93
C GLN A 155 -16.92 -4.28 -13.15
N SER A 156 -17.32 -4.42 -11.88
CA SER A 156 -17.67 -3.26 -11.04
C SER A 156 -16.49 -2.33 -10.74
N HIS A 157 -15.25 -2.80 -10.90
CA HIS A 157 -14.03 -2.01 -10.71
C HIS A 157 -13.26 -1.76 -12.02
N SER A 158 -13.86 -2.08 -13.17
CA SER A 158 -13.24 -1.94 -14.50
C SER A 158 -11.87 -2.62 -14.64
N ILE A 159 -11.73 -3.82 -14.05
CA ILE A 159 -10.48 -4.60 -14.07
C ILE A 159 -10.54 -5.63 -15.20
N GLU A 160 -9.55 -5.59 -16.10
CA GLU A 160 -9.51 -6.38 -17.34
C GLU A 160 -8.79 -7.74 -17.21
N ILE A 161 -9.00 -8.46 -16.10
CA ILE A 161 -8.44 -9.82 -15.94
C ILE A 161 -9.24 -10.81 -16.79
N ASP A 162 -8.55 -11.58 -17.63
CA ASP A 162 -9.17 -12.63 -18.44
C ASP A 162 -9.69 -13.77 -17.54
N VAL A 163 -11.00 -13.96 -17.55
CA VAL A 163 -11.71 -15.02 -16.83
C VAL A 163 -12.48 -15.94 -17.79
N SER A 164 -11.96 -16.06 -19.02
CA SER A 164 -12.40 -17.01 -20.03
C SER A 164 -11.80 -18.42 -19.82
N PRO A 165 -12.35 -19.47 -20.46
CA PRO A 165 -11.88 -20.84 -20.31
C PRO A 165 -10.39 -21.07 -20.63
N SER A 166 -9.73 -20.15 -21.36
CA SER A 166 -8.30 -20.23 -21.64
C SER A 166 -7.40 -19.77 -20.50
N ASN A 167 -7.94 -19.07 -19.49
CA ASN A 167 -7.14 -18.46 -18.42
C ASN A 167 -7.61 -18.86 -17.00
N TYR A 168 -8.54 -19.82 -16.90
CA TYR A 168 -8.84 -20.48 -15.64
C TYR A 168 -8.65 -21.99 -15.68
N PHE A 169 -8.24 -22.57 -14.55
CA PHE A 169 -7.93 -23.99 -14.41
C PHE A 169 -8.64 -24.56 -13.19
N CYS A 170 -9.16 -25.79 -13.27
CA CYS A 170 -9.87 -26.45 -12.17
C CYS A 170 -9.20 -27.78 -11.85
N PHE A 171 -8.68 -27.93 -10.64
CA PHE A 171 -8.04 -29.16 -10.19
C PHE A 171 -8.39 -29.46 -8.73
N ASP A 172 -8.02 -30.65 -8.26
CA ASP A 172 -8.28 -31.11 -6.91
C ASP A 172 -7.04 -31.80 -6.32
N ASN A 173 -6.91 -31.77 -5.00
CA ASN A 173 -5.79 -32.35 -4.27
C ASN A 173 -6.17 -33.63 -3.52
N GLU A 174 -7.40 -34.11 -3.66
CA GLU A 174 -7.88 -35.31 -2.97
C GLU A 174 -7.08 -36.59 -3.27
N ALA A 175 -6.47 -36.71 -4.46
CA ALA A 175 -5.63 -37.85 -4.80
C ALA A 175 -4.36 -37.90 -3.94
N PHE A 176 -3.83 -36.73 -3.54
CA PHE A 176 -2.76 -36.67 -2.54
C PHE A 176 -3.26 -37.13 -1.17
N ARG A 177 -4.47 -36.73 -0.76
CA ARG A 177 -5.08 -37.18 0.50
C ARG A 177 -5.27 -38.70 0.51
N PHE A 178 -5.73 -39.27 -0.60
CA PHE A 178 -5.82 -40.73 -0.78
C PHE A 178 -4.46 -41.41 -0.60
N LEU A 179 -3.41 -40.93 -1.28
CA LEU A 179 -2.06 -41.50 -1.16
C LEU A 179 -1.53 -41.41 0.29
N ALA A 180 -1.77 -40.29 0.96
CA ALA A 180 -1.41 -40.08 2.36
C ALA A 180 -2.15 -41.05 3.30
N CYS A 181 -3.45 -41.26 3.11
CA CYS A 181 -4.23 -42.26 3.85
C CYS A 181 -3.71 -43.68 3.60
N HIS A 182 -3.46 -44.04 2.33
CA HIS A 182 -2.96 -45.35 1.95
C HIS A 182 -1.61 -45.66 2.60
N LYS A 183 -0.68 -44.69 2.59
CA LYS A 183 0.62 -44.81 3.26
C LYS A 183 0.51 -44.91 4.79
N SER A 184 -0.56 -44.36 5.37
CA SER A 184 -0.88 -44.47 6.80
C SER A 184 -1.58 -45.79 7.17
N GLY A 185 -1.72 -46.73 6.22
CA GLY A 185 -2.30 -48.06 6.44
C GLY A 185 -3.82 -48.12 6.25
N ILE A 186 -4.47 -47.04 5.82
CA ILE A 186 -5.91 -47.03 5.54
C ILE A 186 -6.17 -47.79 4.23
N LYS A 187 -7.11 -48.74 4.29
CA LYS A 187 -7.52 -49.54 3.13
C LYS A 187 -8.68 -48.85 2.43
N PHE A 188 -8.65 -48.90 1.10
CA PHE A 188 -9.69 -48.41 0.22
C PHE A 188 -10.17 -49.55 -0.66
N THR A 189 -11.44 -49.48 -1.07
CA THR A 189 -12.03 -50.38 -2.06
C THR A 189 -11.45 -50.11 -3.45
N PHE A 190 -11.60 -51.09 -4.35
CA PHE A 190 -11.16 -50.94 -5.74
C PHE A 190 -11.86 -49.78 -6.46
N GLU A 191 -13.14 -49.54 -6.15
CA GLU A 191 -13.94 -48.47 -6.74
C GLU A 191 -13.44 -47.08 -6.30
N GLU A 192 -13.11 -46.91 -5.02
CA GLU A 192 -12.50 -45.67 -4.51
C GLU A 192 -11.15 -45.40 -5.16
N ILE A 193 -10.30 -46.42 -5.31
CA ILE A 193 -9.00 -46.30 -5.96
C ILE A 193 -9.16 -45.83 -7.41
N ASP A 194 -10.10 -46.40 -8.17
CA ASP A 194 -10.39 -45.98 -9.55
C ASP A 194 -10.88 -44.52 -9.61
N LEU A 195 -11.76 -44.12 -8.68
CA LEU A 195 -12.24 -42.74 -8.58
C LEU A 195 -11.11 -41.73 -8.30
N TYR A 196 -10.25 -42.01 -7.33
CA TYR A 196 -9.08 -41.18 -7.04
C TYR A 196 -8.07 -41.18 -8.20
N SER A 197 -7.93 -42.30 -8.92
CA SER A 197 -7.06 -42.38 -10.10
C SER A 197 -7.54 -41.46 -11.22
N LYS A 198 -8.84 -41.46 -11.51
CA LYS A 198 -9.45 -40.55 -12.51
C LYS A 198 -9.27 -39.08 -12.12
N SER A 199 -9.44 -38.78 -10.83
CA SER A 199 -9.24 -37.46 -10.25
C SER A 199 -7.80 -36.96 -10.40
N TRP A 200 -6.82 -37.82 -10.11
CA TRP A 200 -5.40 -37.55 -10.30
C TRP A 200 -5.07 -37.19 -11.74
N ILE A 201 -5.46 -38.04 -12.70
CA ILE A 201 -5.20 -37.83 -14.14
C ILE A 201 -5.76 -36.47 -14.57
N LYS A 202 -7.02 -36.17 -14.21
CA LYS A 202 -7.68 -34.92 -14.57
C LYS A 202 -6.95 -33.69 -14.01
N SER A 203 -6.51 -33.76 -12.75
CA SER A 203 -5.80 -32.66 -12.09
C SER A 203 -4.39 -32.48 -12.65
N CYS A 204 -3.68 -33.57 -12.96
CA CYS A 204 -2.38 -33.53 -13.62
C CYS A 204 -2.46 -32.91 -15.02
N ASP A 205 -3.38 -33.39 -15.87
CA ASP A 205 -3.56 -32.86 -17.23
C ASP A 205 -3.85 -31.35 -17.21
N THR A 206 -4.72 -30.94 -16.29
CA THR A 206 -5.10 -29.52 -16.12
C THR A 206 -3.93 -28.68 -15.62
N THR A 207 -3.12 -29.21 -14.69
CA THR A 207 -1.91 -28.55 -14.21
C THR A 207 -0.88 -28.38 -15.33
N CYS A 208 -0.68 -29.41 -16.16
CA CYS A 208 0.20 -29.33 -17.33
C CYS A 208 -0.25 -28.25 -18.32
N GLN A 209 -1.55 -28.16 -18.61
CA GLN A 209 -2.12 -27.10 -19.46
C GLN A 209 -1.86 -25.70 -18.90
N MET A 210 -1.98 -25.53 -17.57
CA MET A 210 -1.66 -24.27 -16.90
C MET A 210 -0.18 -23.90 -17.07
N PHE A 211 0.75 -24.84 -16.84
CA PHE A 211 2.18 -24.58 -17.04
C PHE A 211 2.52 -24.27 -18.51
N ASP A 212 1.86 -24.91 -19.47
CA ASP A 212 2.05 -24.60 -20.89
C ASP A 212 1.54 -23.20 -21.27
N LEU A 213 0.49 -22.70 -20.61
CA LEU A 213 0.10 -21.30 -20.73
C LEU A 213 1.16 -20.37 -20.13
N ILE A 214 1.65 -20.67 -18.92
CA ILE A 214 2.67 -19.86 -18.22
C ILE A 214 3.93 -19.70 -19.07
N LYS A 215 4.40 -20.78 -19.74
CA LYS A 215 5.56 -20.75 -20.65
C LYS A 215 5.40 -19.75 -21.80
N LYS A 216 4.16 -19.49 -22.24
CA LYS A 216 3.85 -18.60 -23.37
C LYS A 216 3.65 -17.15 -22.94
N LYS A 217 3.48 -16.87 -21.65
CA LYS A 217 3.24 -15.51 -21.16
C LYS A 217 4.53 -14.69 -21.22
N LYS A 218 4.41 -13.43 -21.65
CA LYS A 218 5.49 -12.45 -21.60
C LYS A 218 5.86 -12.21 -20.13
N PRO A 219 7.12 -12.38 -19.71
CA PRO A 219 7.50 -12.11 -18.34
C PRO A 219 7.29 -10.63 -17.98
N HIS A 220 6.73 -10.38 -16.80
CA HIS A 220 6.59 -9.06 -16.21
C HIS A 220 7.83 -8.71 -15.39
N GLU A 221 8.31 -7.47 -15.47
CA GLU A 221 9.45 -7.00 -14.68
C GLU A 221 9.03 -6.73 -13.24
N THR A 222 9.60 -7.49 -12.30
CA THR A 222 9.23 -7.38 -10.89
C THR A 222 9.49 -5.98 -10.32
N LYS A 223 10.55 -5.32 -10.81
CA LYS A 223 10.88 -3.94 -10.45
C LYS A 223 9.70 -2.99 -10.66
N LYS A 224 8.86 -3.17 -11.68
CA LYS A 224 7.68 -2.31 -11.90
C LYS A 224 6.67 -2.41 -10.76
N THR A 225 6.44 -3.61 -10.22
CA THR A 225 5.54 -3.82 -9.07
C THR A 225 6.15 -3.30 -7.77
N VAL A 226 7.44 -3.54 -7.56
CA VAL A 226 8.15 -3.06 -6.36
C VAL A 226 8.25 -1.55 -6.35
N SER A 227 8.74 -0.94 -7.43
CA SER A 227 8.87 0.51 -7.59
C SER A 227 7.52 1.23 -7.50
N LEU A 228 6.43 0.63 -8.00
CA LEU A 228 5.08 1.18 -7.83
C LEU A 228 4.70 1.28 -6.34
N ASN A 229 4.96 0.23 -5.56
CA ASN A 229 4.65 0.22 -4.14
C ASN A 229 5.56 1.16 -3.35
N GLU A 230 6.85 1.25 -3.69
CA GLU A 230 7.77 2.24 -3.10
C GLU A 230 7.31 3.68 -3.40
N ALA A 231 6.99 3.96 -4.66
CA ALA A 231 6.47 5.25 -5.09
C ALA A 231 5.16 5.60 -4.38
N ARG A 232 4.22 4.64 -4.28
CA ARG A 232 2.97 4.81 -3.53
C ARG A 232 3.23 5.13 -2.07
N ASN A 233 4.12 4.39 -1.42
CA ASN A 233 4.51 4.62 -0.03
C ASN A 233 5.13 6.00 0.17
N CYS A 234 5.89 6.48 -0.82
CA CYS A 234 6.47 7.81 -0.84
C CYS A 234 5.38 8.88 -0.96
N ILE A 235 4.43 8.70 -1.88
CA ILE A 235 3.31 9.63 -2.10
C ILE A 235 2.48 9.82 -0.83
N ILE A 236 2.07 8.71 -0.19
CA ILE A 236 1.29 8.75 1.05
C ILE A 236 2.04 9.50 2.15
N ALA A 237 3.35 9.25 2.28
CA ALA A 237 4.20 9.93 3.26
C ALA A 237 4.32 11.45 3.01
N MET A 238 4.24 11.88 1.75
CA MET A 238 4.34 13.29 1.35
C MET A 238 3.03 14.07 1.53
N SER A 239 1.87 13.41 1.50
CA SER A 239 0.56 14.08 1.47
C SER A 239 0.36 15.09 2.60
N LYS A 240 0.62 14.70 3.86
CA LYS A 240 0.48 15.61 5.01
C LYS A 240 1.55 16.71 5.05
N PRO A 241 2.87 16.43 4.94
CA PRO A 241 3.89 17.46 4.90
C PRO A 241 3.64 18.53 3.82
N MET A 242 3.24 18.11 2.61
CA MET A 242 2.88 19.04 1.53
C MET A 242 1.70 19.93 1.93
N GLY A 243 0.67 19.34 2.55
CA GLY A 243 -0.49 20.09 3.01
C GLY A 243 -0.16 21.08 4.15
N GLN A 244 0.72 20.70 5.08
CA GLN A 244 1.22 21.60 6.12
C GLN A 244 2.05 22.75 5.54
N ALA A 245 2.87 22.48 4.52
CA ALA A 245 3.61 23.52 3.80
C ALA A 245 2.66 24.52 3.13
N VAL A 246 1.60 24.05 2.46
CA VAL A 246 0.59 24.95 1.87
C VAL A 246 -0.04 25.86 2.92
N GLN A 247 -0.42 25.33 4.09
CA GLN A 247 -0.97 26.16 5.18
C GLN A 247 0.02 27.21 5.67
N LEU A 248 1.29 26.84 5.85
CA LEU A 248 2.33 27.79 6.28
C LEU A 248 2.54 28.91 5.26
N ILE A 249 2.54 28.56 3.97
CA ILE A 249 2.65 29.51 2.87
C ILE A 249 1.49 30.52 2.93
N GLU A 250 0.26 30.06 3.13
CA GLU A 250 -0.91 30.95 3.21
C GLU A 250 -0.84 31.91 4.40
N MET A 251 -0.43 31.41 5.58
CA MET A 251 -0.24 32.24 6.77
C MET A 251 0.81 33.33 6.53
N ASN A 252 1.93 32.98 5.90
CA ASN A 252 2.97 33.93 5.56
C ASN A 252 2.53 34.93 4.48
N LEU A 253 1.84 34.49 3.44
CA LEU A 253 1.28 35.37 2.41
C LEU A 253 0.31 36.39 3.01
N LYS A 254 -0.54 35.99 3.97
CA LYS A 254 -1.44 36.90 4.70
C LYS A 254 -0.63 37.95 5.47
N LYS A 255 0.37 37.54 6.26
CA LYS A 255 1.23 38.48 7.01
C LYS A 255 2.00 39.45 6.14
N ILE A 256 2.52 38.99 5.00
CA ILE A 256 3.22 39.85 4.05
C ILE A 256 2.27 40.87 3.44
N LYS A 257 1.05 40.45 3.04
CA LYS A 257 0.03 41.35 2.47
C LYS A 257 -0.42 42.39 3.49
N ASP A 258 -0.68 41.97 4.73
CA ASP A 258 -1.03 42.88 5.83
C ASP A 258 0.09 43.92 6.06
N ALA A 259 1.34 43.49 6.17
CA ALA A 259 2.50 44.38 6.35
C ALA A 259 2.66 45.35 5.15
N LYS A 260 2.44 44.85 3.93
CA LYS A 260 2.48 45.65 2.70
C LYS A 260 1.39 46.72 2.70
N ASP A 261 0.18 46.41 3.14
CA ASP A 261 -0.93 47.36 3.18
C ASP A 261 -0.77 48.39 4.30
N GLN A 262 -0.24 48.01 5.47
CA GLN A 262 0.13 48.96 6.53
C GLN A 262 1.20 49.96 6.03
N CYS A 263 2.21 49.48 5.28
CA CYS A 263 3.26 50.31 4.72
C CYS A 263 2.74 51.35 3.69
N LYS A 264 1.60 51.08 3.02
CA LYS A 264 0.95 52.03 2.09
C LYS A 264 0.16 53.12 2.82
N ILE A 265 -0.42 52.81 3.98
CA ILE A 265 -1.33 53.72 4.70
C ILE A 265 -0.52 54.79 5.47
N TYR A 266 0.59 54.42 6.09
CA TYR A 266 1.37 55.34 6.93
C TYR A 266 2.48 56.03 6.16
N ASP A 267 2.17 57.07 5.38
CA ASP A 267 3.19 57.72 4.56
C ASP A 267 4.25 58.51 5.37
N ALA A 268 3.95 58.90 6.61
CA ALA A 268 4.73 59.89 7.36
C ALA A 268 5.35 59.47 8.71
N ASP A 269 5.16 58.24 9.21
CA ASP A 269 5.72 57.84 10.53
C ASP A 269 6.89 56.85 10.40
N ILE A 270 8.04 57.24 10.96
CA ILE A 270 9.28 56.44 10.99
C ILE A 270 9.15 55.28 11.98
N LYS A 271 8.43 55.48 13.10
CA LYS A 271 8.31 54.48 14.15
C LYS A 271 7.43 53.31 13.71
N SER A 272 6.33 53.58 13.02
CA SER A 272 5.48 52.54 12.44
C SER A 272 6.24 51.72 11.40
N PHE A 273 6.97 52.36 10.48
CA PHE A 273 7.78 51.66 9.48
C PHE A 273 8.91 50.82 10.11
N GLN A 274 9.56 51.31 11.16
CA GLN A 274 10.56 50.51 11.88
C GLN A 274 9.96 49.28 12.59
N ALA A 275 8.71 49.35 13.02
CA ALA A 275 7.97 48.20 13.52
C ALA A 275 7.64 47.21 12.39
N ASP A 276 7.24 47.72 11.22
CA ASP A 276 6.99 46.90 10.03
C ASP A 276 8.25 46.16 9.57
N LEU A 277 9.46 46.73 9.71
CA LEU A 277 10.72 46.03 9.42
C LEU A 277 11.02 44.85 10.36
N LYS A 278 10.31 44.75 11.48
CA LYS A 278 10.46 43.69 12.49
C LYS A 278 9.24 42.79 12.57
N PHE A 279 8.35 42.83 11.57
CA PHE A 279 7.20 41.96 11.56
C PHE A 279 7.63 40.49 11.53
N LYS A 280 6.80 39.66 12.15
CA LYS A 280 7.04 38.23 12.28
C LYS A 280 6.20 37.48 11.26
N GLY A 281 6.83 36.55 10.56
CA GLY A 281 6.18 35.47 9.86
C GLY A 281 6.21 34.20 10.69
N TYR A 282 6.02 33.10 10.01
CA TYR A 282 5.89 31.77 10.59
C TYR A 282 6.87 30.80 9.95
N GLU A 283 7.42 29.91 10.76
CA GLU A 283 8.24 28.77 10.33
C GLU A 283 7.67 27.48 10.93
N LEU A 284 7.78 26.38 10.21
CA LEU A 284 7.38 25.06 10.70
C LEU A 284 8.58 24.37 11.36
N CYS A 285 8.51 24.13 12.67
CA CYS A 285 9.48 23.31 13.38
C CYS A 285 8.99 21.85 13.44
N VAL A 286 9.80 20.93 12.91
CA VAL A 286 9.52 19.50 12.89
C VAL A 286 10.39 18.80 13.93
N ASN A 287 9.75 18.15 14.90
CA ASN A 287 10.43 17.31 15.89
C ASN A 287 10.13 15.84 15.60
N GLN A 288 11.18 15.05 15.39
CA GLN A 288 11.06 13.61 15.17
C GLN A 288 10.73 12.87 16.46
N LEU A 289 9.85 11.87 16.37
CA LEU A 289 9.50 10.99 17.47
C LEU A 289 10.30 9.68 17.34
N ASP A 290 10.80 9.17 18.47
CA ASP A 290 11.54 7.91 18.49
C ASP A 290 10.66 6.69 18.16
N TYR A 291 9.35 6.83 18.36
CA TYR A 291 8.35 5.80 18.14
C TYR A 291 7.01 6.40 17.67
N PRO A 292 6.19 5.65 16.91
CA PRO A 292 4.88 6.10 16.49
C PRO A 292 3.95 6.38 17.68
N MET A 293 3.19 7.46 17.61
CA MET A 293 2.22 7.88 18.61
C MET A 293 0.81 7.87 18.00
N THR A 294 -0.17 7.26 18.66
CA THR A 294 -1.58 7.34 18.22
C THR A 294 -2.22 8.58 18.81
N VAL A 295 -2.73 9.45 17.95
CA VAL A 295 -3.46 10.67 18.32
C VAL A 295 -4.88 10.64 17.78
N CYS A 296 -5.78 11.39 18.41
CA CYS A 296 -7.14 11.61 17.91
C CYS A 296 -7.19 12.89 17.06
N ALA A 297 -7.70 12.77 15.83
CA ALA A 297 -7.90 13.85 14.89
C ALA A 297 -9.32 14.44 14.92
N ASP A 298 -10.15 14.02 15.88
CA ASP A 298 -11.47 14.62 16.10
C ASP A 298 -11.34 16.08 16.57
N THR A 299 -12.28 16.93 16.18
CA THR A 299 -12.30 18.35 16.55
C THR A 299 -12.40 18.56 18.05
N GLN A 300 -13.05 17.63 18.78
CA GLN A 300 -13.14 17.68 20.25
C GLN A 300 -11.83 17.32 20.96
N CYS A 301 -10.87 16.71 20.26
CA CYS A 301 -9.57 16.30 20.80
C CYS A 301 -8.41 17.17 20.34
N LYS A 302 -8.68 18.13 19.46
CA LYS A 302 -7.72 19.14 19.01
C LYS A 302 -7.79 20.34 19.95
N ARG A 303 -6.62 20.87 20.31
CA ARG A 303 -6.52 22.19 20.94
C ARG A 303 -5.87 23.15 19.98
N TYR A 304 -6.46 24.34 19.90
CA TYR A 304 -5.90 25.43 19.12
C TYR A 304 -5.17 26.39 20.06
N VAL A 305 -3.83 26.40 19.98
CA VAL A 305 -3.00 27.28 20.81
C VAL A 305 -2.60 28.50 20.00
N ARG A 306 -2.90 29.69 20.51
CA ARG A 306 -2.49 30.95 19.86
C ARG A 306 -0.97 31.01 19.73
N ILE A 307 -0.51 31.33 18.53
CA ILE A 307 0.89 31.59 18.23
C ILE A 307 1.14 33.06 18.57
N GLY A 308 1.94 33.30 19.61
CA GLY A 308 2.29 34.66 20.04
C GLY A 308 1.06 35.56 20.26
N THR A 309 1.13 36.81 19.79
CA THR A 309 0.05 37.80 19.86
C THR A 309 -0.75 37.91 18.57
N SER A 310 -0.43 37.09 17.55
CA SER A 310 -0.74 37.35 16.14
C SER A 310 -2.07 36.74 15.67
N GLY A 311 -2.88 36.19 16.58
CA GLY A 311 -4.22 35.65 16.33
C GLY A 311 -4.23 34.27 15.65
N GLU A 312 -3.14 33.88 14.99
CA GLU A 312 -2.96 32.57 14.37
C GLU A 312 -2.84 31.45 15.42
N GLN A 313 -3.17 30.23 15.03
CA GLN A 313 -3.27 29.10 15.96
C GLN A 313 -2.49 27.87 15.47
N ASN A 314 -1.73 27.29 16.38
CA ASN A 314 -1.20 25.93 16.26
C ASN A 314 -2.29 24.93 16.59
N THR A 315 -2.53 23.98 15.68
CA THR A 315 -3.28 22.77 16.01
C THR A 315 -2.36 21.83 16.79
N ILE A 316 -2.64 21.69 18.09
CA ILE A 316 -1.96 20.72 18.94
C ILE A 316 -2.89 19.52 19.12
N TYR A 317 -2.42 18.35 18.73
CA TYR A 317 -3.04 17.08 19.07
C TYR A 317 -2.69 16.76 20.53
N GLU A 318 -3.31 17.47 21.48
CA GLU A 318 -3.03 17.33 22.91
C GLU A 318 -3.47 15.96 23.42
N GLN A 319 -4.53 15.40 22.83
CA GLN A 319 -5.00 14.07 23.17
C GLN A 319 -4.15 12.99 22.50
N ILE A 320 -3.05 12.67 23.16
CA ILE A 320 -2.28 11.44 22.92
C ILE A 320 -3.13 10.28 23.44
N CYS A 321 -3.63 9.46 22.53
CA CYS A 321 -4.42 8.28 22.87
C CYS A 321 -3.52 7.10 23.20
N HIS A 322 -2.34 6.98 22.56
CA HIS A 322 -1.36 5.95 22.87
C HIS A 322 0.05 6.45 22.56
N ASN A 323 0.91 6.46 23.58
CA ASN A 323 2.32 6.84 23.43
C ASN A 323 3.17 5.59 23.15
N GLY A 324 3.66 5.42 21.92
CA GLY A 324 4.44 4.23 21.54
C GLY A 324 3.58 3.09 20.99
N CYS A 325 2.79 3.37 19.95
CA CYS A 325 1.99 2.34 19.31
C CYS A 325 2.86 1.35 18.52
N GLY A 326 2.81 0.09 18.92
CA GLY A 326 3.53 -1.01 18.28
C GLY A 326 2.85 -1.58 17.01
N ILE A 327 1.65 -1.12 16.67
CA ILE A 327 0.93 -1.60 15.48
C ILE A 327 1.74 -1.30 14.22
N SER A 328 1.98 -2.34 13.44
CA SER A 328 2.53 -2.25 12.09
C SER A 328 1.44 -2.06 11.04
N GLY A 329 1.81 -1.54 9.87
CA GLY A 329 0.91 -1.47 8.73
C GLY A 329 0.04 -0.22 8.65
N VAL A 330 -0.21 0.51 9.75
CA VAL A 330 -0.96 1.78 9.67
C VAL A 330 -0.14 2.79 8.82
N PRO A 331 -0.66 3.27 7.68
CA PRO A 331 -0.06 4.38 6.96
C PRO A 331 0.04 5.57 7.91
N LEU A 332 1.24 6.13 8.01
CA LEU A 332 1.49 7.26 8.90
C LEU A 332 0.61 8.42 8.46
N GLU A 333 0.09 9.15 9.44
CA GLU A 333 -0.67 10.39 9.22
C GLU A 333 -1.98 10.21 8.44
N VAL A 334 -2.53 9.00 8.38
CA VAL A 334 -3.80 8.68 7.72
C VAL A 334 -4.85 8.28 8.76
N THR A 335 -6.01 8.93 8.69
CA THR A 335 -7.21 8.57 9.47
C THR A 335 -8.02 7.50 8.75
N ASN A 336 -9.07 6.99 9.41
CA ASN A 336 -10.01 6.02 8.82
C ASN A 336 -9.32 4.70 8.39
N ASN A 337 -8.28 4.31 9.12
CA ASN A 337 -7.61 3.05 8.88
C ASN A 337 -8.10 1.98 9.85
N GLU A 338 -8.67 0.88 9.33
CA GLU A 338 -9.21 -0.22 10.14
C GLU A 338 -8.20 -0.86 11.10
N GLN A 339 -6.91 -0.80 10.79
CA GLN A 339 -5.84 -1.31 11.65
C GLN A 339 -5.70 -0.52 12.96
N LEU A 340 -6.17 0.73 13.02
CA LEU A 340 -6.16 1.49 14.27
C LEU A 340 -7.07 0.88 15.35
N ARG A 341 -8.01 0.00 15.00
CA ARG A 341 -8.78 -0.80 15.96
C ARG A 341 -7.89 -1.68 16.83
N GLY A 342 -6.73 -2.11 16.34
CA GLY A 342 -5.77 -2.92 17.09
C GLY A 342 -4.98 -2.13 18.15
N CYS A 343 -5.16 -0.81 18.23
CA CYS A 343 -4.40 0.01 19.16
C CYS A 343 -4.81 -0.29 20.59
N ALA A 344 -3.85 -0.35 21.50
CA ALA A 344 -4.11 -0.57 22.93
C ALA A 344 -5.11 0.45 23.51
N ALA A 345 -5.13 1.65 22.92
CA ALA A 345 -6.10 2.69 23.23
C ALA A 345 -7.54 2.37 22.82
N MET A 346 -7.78 1.48 21.85
CA MET A 346 -9.12 1.10 21.42
C MET A 346 -9.69 -0.03 22.25
N ASP A 347 -11.00 -0.01 22.45
CA ASP A 347 -11.77 -1.14 22.95
C ASP A 347 -12.19 -2.10 21.82
N ASN A 348 -12.87 -3.17 22.20
CA ASN A 348 -13.31 -4.22 21.26
C ASN A 348 -14.31 -3.72 20.20
N ASN A 349 -14.97 -2.58 20.42
CA ASN A 349 -15.89 -1.97 19.47
C ASN A 349 -15.17 -0.97 18.54
N GLY A 350 -13.88 -0.72 18.76
CA GLY A 350 -13.10 0.29 18.06
C GLY A 350 -13.34 1.71 18.57
N THR A 351 -13.80 1.86 19.81
CA THR A 351 -13.92 3.14 20.48
C THR A 351 -12.70 3.36 21.39
N CYS A 352 -12.11 4.55 21.31
CA CYS A 352 -10.93 4.89 22.09
C CYS A 352 -11.27 5.03 23.58
N LYS A 353 -10.55 4.33 24.45
CA LYS A 353 -10.72 4.38 25.91
C LYS A 353 -10.32 5.73 26.51
N HIS A 354 -9.47 6.49 25.82
CA HIS A 354 -8.98 7.79 26.28
C HIS A 354 -9.86 8.95 25.85
N CYS A 355 -10.25 9.00 24.57
CA CYS A 355 -11.01 10.12 24.02
C CYS A 355 -12.47 9.80 23.67
N ARG A 356 -12.87 8.52 23.74
CA ARG A 356 -14.21 8.01 23.41
C ARG A 356 -14.66 8.19 21.96
N HIS A 357 -13.75 8.56 21.05
CA HIS A 357 -14.03 8.61 19.62
C HIS A 357 -13.75 7.28 18.92
N ASP A 358 -14.39 7.08 17.76
CA ASP A 358 -14.19 5.91 16.90
C ASP A 358 -12.75 5.87 16.34
N TYR A 359 -12.19 4.68 16.17
CA TYR A 359 -10.84 4.49 15.62
C TYR A 359 -10.65 5.22 14.27
N ARG A 360 -11.73 5.44 13.50
CA ARG A 360 -11.69 6.12 12.20
C ARG A 360 -11.20 7.55 12.25
N VAL A 361 -11.25 8.21 13.40
CA VAL A 361 -10.71 9.57 13.55
C VAL A 361 -9.33 9.58 14.20
N HIS A 362 -8.67 8.45 14.35
CA HIS A 362 -7.31 8.38 14.90
C HIS A 362 -6.25 8.26 13.79
N MET A 363 -5.00 8.60 14.09
CA MET A 363 -3.87 8.40 13.18
C MET A 363 -2.57 8.14 13.95
N HIS A 364 -1.57 7.57 13.27
CA HIS A 364 -0.21 7.44 13.79
C HIS A 364 0.65 8.64 13.37
N MET A 365 1.29 9.26 14.36
CA MET A 365 2.27 10.32 14.16
C MET A 365 3.70 9.82 14.42
N THR A 366 4.64 10.23 13.59
CA THR A 366 6.10 9.94 13.77
C THR A 366 6.94 11.19 13.89
N TYR A 367 6.34 12.34 13.67
CA TYR A 367 6.90 13.65 13.98
C TYR A 367 5.77 14.53 14.50
N THR A 368 6.11 15.52 15.31
CA THR A 368 5.20 16.63 15.61
C THR A 368 5.68 17.85 14.87
N ALA A 369 4.76 18.57 14.24
CA ALA A 369 5.07 19.85 13.61
C ALA A 369 4.36 20.96 14.39
N SER A 370 5.12 22.00 14.74
CA SER A 370 4.60 23.19 15.42
C SER A 370 5.02 24.43 14.64
N VAL A 371 4.08 25.34 14.41
CA VAL A 371 4.36 26.63 13.78
C VAL A 371 4.91 27.58 14.84
N VAL A 372 6.04 28.23 14.56
CA VAL A 372 6.68 29.20 15.45
C VAL A 372 6.77 30.56 14.77
N GLU A 373 6.65 31.62 15.56
CA GLU A 373 6.89 32.99 15.09
C GLU A 373 8.39 33.21 14.87
N LYS A 374 8.74 33.80 13.72
CA LYS A 374 10.11 34.21 13.41
C LYS A 374 10.10 35.53 12.65
N GLU A 375 11.12 36.35 12.86
CA GLU A 375 11.27 37.57 12.07
C GLU A 375 11.34 37.21 10.59
N PHE A 376 10.49 37.86 9.80
CA PHE A 376 10.30 37.50 8.40
C PHE A 376 11.50 37.91 7.54
N LEU A 377 11.99 39.14 7.75
CA LEU A 377 13.14 39.68 7.04
C LEU A 377 14.44 39.13 7.62
N SER A 378 15.35 38.71 6.75
CA SER A 378 16.73 38.41 7.14
C SER A 378 17.46 39.66 7.60
N GLU A 379 18.49 39.49 8.44
CA GLU A 379 19.35 40.60 8.87
C GLU A 379 19.98 41.34 7.69
N ASP A 380 20.35 40.62 6.62
CA ASP A 380 20.86 41.23 5.39
C ASP A 380 19.82 42.09 4.69
N ALA A 381 18.57 41.62 4.61
CA ALA A 381 17.47 42.39 4.01
C ALA A 381 17.19 43.65 4.84
N LYS A 382 17.14 43.54 6.17
CA LYS A 382 17.00 44.68 7.08
C LYS A 382 18.14 45.69 6.90
N ALA A 383 19.39 45.21 6.87
CA ALA A 383 20.56 46.06 6.68
C ALA A 383 20.53 46.77 5.32
N ASN A 384 20.11 46.08 4.26
CA ASN A 384 19.99 46.67 2.92
C ASN A 384 18.91 47.75 2.85
N ILE A 385 17.80 47.57 3.56
CA ILE A 385 16.76 48.58 3.67
C ILE A 385 17.28 49.78 4.49
N GLN A 386 17.85 49.54 5.67
CA GLN A 386 18.32 50.60 6.58
C GLN A 386 19.52 51.40 6.05
N LYS A 387 20.31 50.85 5.12
CA LYS A 387 21.42 51.55 4.45
C LYS A 387 20.96 52.74 3.59
N LYS A 388 19.67 52.85 3.23
CA LYS A 388 19.17 53.97 2.44
C LYS A 388 18.90 55.19 3.32
N SER A 389 19.30 56.37 2.84
CA SER A 389 19.26 57.62 3.59
C SER A 389 17.86 58.19 3.80
N ASP A 390 16.93 57.94 2.87
CA ASP A 390 15.58 58.50 2.90
C ASP A 390 14.50 57.41 3.05
N LEU A 391 13.43 57.72 3.80
CA LEU A 391 12.34 56.78 4.06
C LEU A 391 11.62 56.31 2.79
N LYS A 392 11.54 57.15 1.76
CA LYS A 392 10.86 56.79 0.51
C LYS A 392 11.61 55.65 -0.19
N SER A 393 12.93 55.74 -0.24
CA SER A 393 13.79 54.66 -0.75
C SER A 393 13.74 53.40 0.12
N GLN A 394 13.71 53.55 1.45
CA GLN A 394 13.58 52.39 2.36
C GLN A 394 12.26 51.65 2.13
N LYS A 395 11.14 52.37 2.07
CA LYS A 395 9.81 51.81 1.80
C LYS A 395 9.75 51.12 0.44
N ARG A 396 10.31 51.74 -0.60
CA ARG A 396 10.35 51.14 -1.94
C ARG A 396 11.05 49.78 -1.93
N ILE A 397 12.23 49.69 -1.30
CA ILE A 397 12.99 48.43 -1.23
C ILE A 397 12.28 47.39 -0.36
N PHE A 398 11.66 47.81 0.75
CA PHE A 398 10.83 46.93 1.56
C PHE A 398 9.68 46.33 0.73
N MET A 399 8.97 47.16 -0.04
CA MET A 399 7.88 46.71 -0.92
C MET A 399 8.38 45.76 -2.02
N GLU A 400 9.53 46.04 -2.62
CA GLU A 400 10.19 45.16 -3.60
C GLU A 400 10.54 43.79 -2.99
N GLU A 401 11.07 43.75 -1.76
CA GLU A 401 11.38 42.48 -1.08
C GLU A 401 10.12 41.71 -0.67
N MET A 402 9.05 42.41 -0.29
CA MET A 402 7.74 41.80 -0.03
C MET A 402 7.13 41.20 -1.30
N GLU A 403 7.17 41.91 -2.43
CA GLU A 403 6.68 41.41 -3.73
C GLU A 403 7.45 40.19 -4.20
N LYS A 404 8.78 40.23 -4.08
CA LYS A 404 9.63 39.09 -4.36
C LYS A 404 9.26 37.89 -3.48
N SER A 405 9.07 38.11 -2.18
CA SER A 405 8.68 37.04 -1.24
C SER A 405 7.30 36.45 -1.57
N ILE A 406 6.31 37.30 -1.90
CA ILE A 406 4.99 36.84 -2.36
C ILE A 406 5.14 35.91 -3.56
N LYS A 407 5.91 36.33 -4.57
CA LYS A 407 6.13 35.53 -5.77
C LYS A 407 6.80 34.19 -5.46
N GLU A 408 7.84 34.18 -4.62
CA GLU A 408 8.52 32.95 -4.21
C GLU A 408 7.56 31.98 -3.50
N TYR A 409 6.70 32.50 -2.60
CA TYR A 409 5.70 31.69 -1.91
C TYR A 409 4.59 31.16 -2.85
N GLU A 410 4.12 31.97 -3.79
CA GLU A 410 3.14 31.55 -4.80
C GLU A 410 3.72 30.50 -5.75
N ASP A 411 4.98 30.64 -6.17
CA ASP A 411 5.70 29.66 -6.99
C ASP A 411 5.87 28.32 -6.23
N GLU A 412 6.23 28.36 -4.94
CA GLU A 412 6.30 27.16 -4.10
C GLU A 412 4.93 26.48 -3.94
N LYS A 413 3.87 27.25 -3.64
CA LYS A 413 2.50 26.74 -3.52
C LYS A 413 2.08 26.05 -4.81
N LYS A 414 2.28 26.70 -5.94
CA LYS A 414 1.98 26.14 -7.27
C LYS A 414 2.70 24.82 -7.50
N PHE A 415 4.00 24.76 -7.22
CA PHE A 415 4.79 23.54 -7.39
C PHE A 415 4.33 22.39 -6.47
N ILE A 416 3.92 22.69 -5.23
CA ILE A 416 3.35 21.68 -4.33
C ILE A 416 2.06 21.10 -4.91
N PHE A 417 1.16 21.95 -5.44
CA PHE A 417 -0.07 21.48 -6.08
C PHE A 417 0.21 20.67 -7.36
N GLU A 418 1.19 21.07 -8.17
CA GLU A 418 1.63 20.28 -9.33
C GLU A 418 2.10 18.88 -8.92
N CYS A 419 2.91 18.77 -7.85
CA CYS A 419 3.35 17.49 -7.30
C CYS A 419 2.17 16.66 -6.81
N ALA A 420 1.29 17.25 -6.00
CA ALA A 420 0.13 16.56 -5.47
C ALA A 420 -0.78 16.02 -6.58
N SER A 421 -1.10 16.85 -7.59
CA SER A 421 -1.95 16.44 -8.72
C SER A 421 -1.30 15.33 -9.54
N PHE A 422 0.01 15.41 -9.78
CA PHE A 422 0.78 14.36 -10.44
C PHE A 422 0.74 13.05 -9.64
N PHE A 423 0.95 13.10 -8.33
CA PHE A 423 0.91 11.92 -7.47
C PHE A 423 -0.48 11.28 -7.43
N GLY A 424 -1.54 12.09 -7.36
CA GLY A 424 -2.92 11.61 -7.45
C GLY A 424 -3.22 10.93 -8.79
N ALA A 425 -2.77 11.52 -9.90
CA ALA A 425 -2.90 10.93 -11.22
C ALA A 425 -2.09 9.63 -11.36
N PHE A 426 -0.86 9.61 -10.87
CA PHE A 426 0.02 8.43 -10.87
C PHE A 426 -0.63 7.24 -10.17
N LEU A 427 -1.18 7.46 -8.96
CA LEU A 427 -1.86 6.42 -8.19
C LEU A 427 -3.09 5.87 -8.91
N LYS A 428 -3.85 6.74 -9.60
CA LYS A 428 -5.04 6.33 -10.35
C LYS A 428 -4.69 5.56 -11.63
N GLN A 429 -3.57 5.87 -12.30
CA GLN A 429 -3.20 5.25 -13.57
C GLN A 429 -2.46 3.91 -13.41
N ASN A 430 -1.57 3.81 -12.40
CA ASN A 430 -0.63 2.68 -12.29
C ASN A 430 -1.14 1.49 -11.47
N ALA A 431 -2.08 1.72 -10.56
CA ALA A 431 -2.70 0.66 -9.76
C ALA A 431 -3.92 0.06 -10.49
N MET A 432 -4.22 -1.22 -10.25
CA MET A 432 -5.42 -1.87 -10.81
C MET A 432 -6.72 -1.30 -10.28
N ILE A 433 -6.68 -0.78 -9.05
CA ILE A 433 -7.82 -0.21 -8.33
C ILE A 433 -7.40 1.19 -7.89
N ALA A 434 -8.27 2.16 -8.16
CA ALA A 434 -8.06 3.55 -7.75
C ALA A 434 -7.85 3.63 -6.24
N TYR A 435 -6.67 4.12 -5.83
CA TYR A 435 -6.36 4.35 -4.43
C TYR A 435 -7.03 5.63 -3.92
N ASN A 436 -7.32 5.68 -2.61
CA ASN A 436 -7.89 6.87 -1.99
C ASN A 436 -6.88 8.03 -2.08
N ASP A 437 -7.34 9.18 -2.51
CA ASP A 437 -6.51 10.35 -2.77
C ASP A 437 -6.17 11.05 -1.44
N SER A 438 -5.10 10.62 -0.79
CA SER A 438 -4.74 11.04 0.57
C SER A 438 -4.49 12.55 0.70
N PHE A 439 -4.08 13.23 -0.38
CA PHE A 439 -3.93 14.69 -0.37
C PHE A 439 -5.29 15.39 -0.44
N ASN A 440 -6.22 14.88 -1.25
CA ASN A 440 -7.59 15.37 -1.31
C ASN A 440 -8.32 15.20 0.04
N GLU A 441 -8.14 14.04 0.69
CA GLU A 441 -8.65 13.79 2.05
C GLU A 441 -8.10 14.78 3.07
N TYR A 442 -6.81 15.12 2.97
CA TYR A 442 -6.18 16.10 3.83
C TYR A 442 -6.80 17.50 3.63
N LEU A 443 -7.01 17.94 2.39
CA LEU A 443 -7.69 19.20 2.11
C LEU A 443 -9.12 19.20 2.68
N ASP A 444 -9.85 18.08 2.57
CA ASP A 444 -11.17 17.93 3.18
C ASP A 444 -11.13 18.03 4.71
N MET A 445 -10.13 17.45 5.35
CA MET A 445 -9.91 17.58 6.79
C MET A 445 -9.68 19.05 7.17
N LEU A 446 -8.84 19.79 6.43
CA LEU A 446 -8.57 21.19 6.72
C LEU A 446 -9.81 22.09 6.60
N ILE A 447 -10.61 21.87 5.55
CA ILE A 447 -11.87 22.60 5.34
C ILE A 447 -12.82 22.33 6.50
N LYS A 448 -12.97 21.07 6.91
CA LYS A 448 -13.82 20.69 8.05
C LYS A 448 -13.33 21.28 9.37
N ASP A 449 -12.02 21.25 9.61
CA ASP A 449 -11.42 21.80 10.83
C ASP A 449 -11.66 23.30 10.96
N GLU A 450 -11.53 24.06 9.87
CA GLU A 450 -11.82 25.50 9.89
C GLU A 450 -13.32 25.78 10.01
N GLN A 451 -14.18 24.98 9.37
CA GLN A 451 -15.65 25.09 9.49
C GLN A 451 -16.18 24.79 10.88
N ALA A 452 -15.51 23.89 11.63
CA ALA A 452 -15.91 23.48 12.97
C ALA A 452 -15.61 24.54 14.05
N LYS A 453 -14.84 25.58 13.72
CA LYS A 453 -14.56 26.69 14.64
C LYS A 453 -15.81 27.51 14.95
N GLU A 454 -15.86 28.08 16.16
CA GLU A 454 -16.91 29.03 16.53
C GLU A 454 -16.92 30.23 15.58
N LYS A 455 -18.09 30.80 15.29
CA LYS A 455 -18.25 31.89 14.31
C LYS A 455 -17.33 33.09 14.56
N GLU A 456 -17.02 33.38 15.82
CA GLU A 456 -16.18 34.53 16.21
C GLU A 456 -14.70 34.34 15.86
N ILE A 457 -14.24 33.10 15.68
CA ILE A 457 -12.84 32.74 15.39
C ILE A 457 -12.66 32.05 14.04
N ARG A 458 -13.76 31.81 13.31
CA ARG A 458 -13.77 31.14 12.01
C ARG A 458 -13.35 32.11 10.90
N ASP A 459 -12.38 31.72 10.09
CA ASP A 459 -11.96 32.50 8.92
C ASP A 459 -12.70 32.01 7.66
N ASP A 460 -13.84 32.64 7.35
CA ASP A 460 -14.67 32.30 6.19
C ASP A 460 -13.95 32.53 4.84
N GLN A 461 -13.04 33.50 4.79
CA GLN A 461 -12.23 33.77 3.59
C GLN A 461 -11.22 32.64 3.35
N LYS A 462 -10.59 32.14 4.42
CA LYS A 462 -9.69 30.97 4.38
C LYS A 462 -10.43 29.71 3.93
N ILE A 463 -11.66 29.49 4.37
CA ILE A 463 -12.49 28.36 3.91
C ILE A 463 -12.72 28.42 2.40
N GLU A 464 -13.08 29.59 1.87
CA GLU A 464 -13.31 29.74 0.43
C GLU A 464 -12.03 29.56 -0.38
N GLN A 465 -10.89 30.07 0.11
CA GLN A 465 -9.59 29.83 -0.51
C GLN A 465 -9.24 28.33 -0.55
N MET A 466 -9.41 27.59 0.55
CA MET A 466 -9.14 26.15 0.61
C MET A 466 -10.05 25.35 -0.34
N LYS A 467 -11.32 25.76 -0.51
CA LYS A 467 -12.22 25.16 -1.51
C LYS A 467 -11.76 25.44 -2.93
N GLN A 468 -11.27 26.65 -3.21
CA GLN A 468 -10.75 27.00 -4.52
C GLN A 468 -9.48 26.20 -4.85
N ASP A 469 -8.56 26.09 -3.89
CA ASP A 469 -7.36 25.27 -3.98
C ASP A 469 -7.71 23.79 -4.27
N LYS A 470 -8.72 23.24 -3.58
CA LYS A 470 -9.23 21.89 -3.84
C LYS A 470 -9.78 21.74 -5.26
N LYS A 471 -10.46 22.74 -5.81
CA LYS A 471 -10.93 22.72 -7.21
C LYS A 471 -9.76 22.72 -8.18
N THR A 472 -8.77 23.59 -7.98
CA THR A 472 -7.55 23.66 -8.81
C THR A 472 -6.78 22.34 -8.79
N TYR A 473 -6.61 21.74 -7.60
CA TYR A 473 -5.99 20.43 -7.44
C TYR A 473 -6.66 19.34 -8.29
N ASN A 474 -8.01 19.25 -8.20
CA ASN A 474 -8.77 18.24 -8.94
C ASN A 474 -8.75 18.51 -10.45
N ALA A 475 -8.90 19.76 -10.88
CA ALA A 475 -8.81 20.13 -12.29
C ALA A 475 -7.44 19.77 -12.90
N ASN A 476 -6.33 20.07 -12.20
CA ASN A 476 -4.99 19.71 -12.66
C ASN A 476 -4.80 18.19 -12.74
N LYS A 477 -5.34 17.44 -11.77
CA LYS A 477 -5.32 15.97 -11.79
C LYS A 477 -6.09 15.43 -12.99
N ASP A 478 -7.28 15.97 -13.27
CA ASP A 478 -8.11 15.54 -14.40
C ASP A 478 -7.44 15.88 -15.74
N ILE A 479 -6.81 17.06 -15.88
CA ILE A 479 -6.01 17.42 -17.06
C ILE A 479 -4.88 16.41 -17.31
N ILE A 480 -4.14 16.00 -16.27
CA ILE A 480 -3.07 15.01 -16.39
C ILE A 480 -3.65 13.66 -16.86
N LEU A 481 -4.80 13.26 -16.33
CA LEU A 481 -5.45 12.02 -16.72
C LEU A 481 -5.99 12.06 -18.15
N ASP A 482 -6.51 13.20 -18.58
CA ASP A 482 -7.06 13.41 -19.93
C ASP A 482 -5.95 13.49 -20.99
N SER A 483 -4.81 14.14 -20.69
CA SER A 483 -3.65 14.17 -21.58
C SER A 483 -3.09 12.75 -21.81
N ILE A 484 -3.07 11.94 -20.76
CA ILE A 484 -2.68 10.52 -20.84
C ILE A 484 -3.66 9.72 -21.69
N ALA A 485 -4.97 9.97 -21.56
CA ALA A 485 -5.99 9.27 -22.31
C ALA A 485 -5.96 9.58 -23.82
N THR A 486 -5.44 10.76 -24.21
CA THR A 486 -5.43 11.26 -25.59
C THR A 486 -4.14 10.99 -26.35
N GLU A 487 -2.97 10.95 -25.69
CA GLU A 487 -1.68 10.85 -26.37
C GLU A 487 -1.13 9.41 -26.53
N ASN A 488 -1.43 8.47 -25.62
CA ASN A 488 -1.18 7.02 -25.79
C ASN A 488 -1.71 6.21 -24.59
N LYS A 489 -2.54 5.19 -24.83
CA LYS A 489 -3.03 4.28 -23.76
C LYS A 489 -1.92 3.53 -23.01
N ASP A 490 -0.74 3.41 -23.61
CA ASP A 490 0.40 2.65 -23.07
C ASP A 490 1.45 3.54 -22.36
N GLU A 491 1.30 4.88 -22.38
CA GLU A 491 2.26 5.79 -21.76
C GLU A 491 2.00 5.92 -20.26
N ILE A 492 2.71 5.08 -19.51
CA ILE A 492 2.69 5.03 -18.04
C ILE A 492 3.39 6.28 -17.49
N LEU A 493 2.76 6.97 -16.52
CA LEU A 493 3.43 8.05 -15.79
C LEU A 493 4.76 7.55 -15.17
N PRO A 494 5.91 8.17 -15.50
CA PRO A 494 7.21 7.65 -15.11
C PRO A 494 7.41 7.75 -13.60
N ILE A 495 7.87 6.65 -13.01
CA ILE A 495 8.12 6.54 -11.56
C ILE A 495 9.28 7.47 -11.16
N GLU A 496 10.26 7.64 -12.04
CA GLU A 496 11.44 8.49 -11.85
C GLU A 496 11.04 9.93 -11.53
N ARG A 497 9.98 10.42 -12.17
CA ARG A 497 9.45 11.77 -11.95
C ARG A 497 8.93 11.98 -10.53
N ILE A 498 8.49 10.93 -9.84
CA ILE A 498 8.09 11.02 -8.42
C ILE A 498 9.30 11.33 -7.55
N TYR A 499 10.42 10.66 -7.82
CA TYR A 499 11.66 10.88 -7.08
C TYR A 499 12.28 12.25 -7.37
N GLU A 500 12.24 12.70 -8.63
CA GLU A 500 12.67 14.05 -9.02
C GLU A 500 11.82 15.14 -8.35
N MET A 501 10.48 15.00 -8.40
CA MET A 501 9.56 15.93 -7.74
C MET A 501 9.79 15.97 -6.24
N ARG A 502 9.98 14.81 -5.59
CA ARG A 502 10.36 14.73 -4.18
C ARG A 502 11.64 15.49 -3.89
N GLN A 503 12.70 15.28 -4.69
CA GLN A 503 13.97 15.95 -4.47
C GLN A 503 13.83 17.47 -4.57
N LYS A 504 13.06 17.94 -5.57
CA LYS A 504 12.78 19.37 -5.76
C LYS A 504 11.94 19.96 -4.63
N LEU A 505 10.94 19.22 -4.12
CA LEU A 505 10.17 19.60 -2.93
C LEU A 505 11.08 19.81 -1.71
N CYS A 506 12.05 18.92 -1.51
CA CYS A 506 13.02 19.02 -0.41
C CYS A 506 14.04 20.15 -0.59
N SER A 507 14.13 20.76 -1.78
CA SER A 507 15.03 21.88 -2.10
C SER A 507 14.32 23.23 -2.22
N LEU A 508 13.02 23.30 -1.91
CA LEU A 508 12.28 24.56 -1.89
C LEU A 508 12.92 25.56 -0.91
N LYS A 509 12.90 26.85 -1.27
CA LYS A 509 13.64 27.91 -0.58
C LYS A 509 13.12 28.12 0.85
N HIS A 510 11.81 28.19 1.01
CA HIS A 510 11.15 28.49 2.29
C HIS A 510 10.74 27.21 3.02
N ASN A 511 10.14 26.25 2.31
CA ASN A 511 9.57 25.05 2.93
C ASN A 511 10.38 23.76 2.73
N GLY A 512 11.48 23.79 1.96
CA GLY A 512 12.20 22.56 1.58
C GLY A 512 12.83 21.84 2.77
N LYS A 513 13.37 22.61 3.72
CA LYS A 513 13.98 22.05 4.94
C LYS A 513 12.97 21.27 5.79
N SER A 514 11.82 21.87 6.10
CA SER A 514 10.78 21.23 6.92
C SER A 514 10.17 20.03 6.22
N LEU A 515 9.96 20.10 4.89
CA LEU A 515 9.54 18.97 4.07
C LEU A 515 10.54 17.82 4.14
N LYS A 516 11.85 18.11 4.01
CA LYS A 516 12.90 17.10 4.10
C LYS A 516 12.93 16.45 5.48
N GLU A 517 12.89 17.23 6.55
CA GLU A 517 12.89 16.74 7.92
C GLU A 517 11.68 15.83 8.20
N ALA A 518 10.47 16.23 7.77
CA ALA A 518 9.27 15.41 7.90
C ALA A 518 9.39 14.07 7.14
N LEU A 519 9.98 14.08 5.94
CA LEU A 519 10.14 12.88 5.11
C LEU A 519 11.22 11.93 5.62
N ASP A 520 12.34 12.44 6.11
CA ASP A 520 13.45 11.63 6.63
C ASP A 520 13.01 10.85 7.88
N GLY A 521 12.11 11.42 8.70
CA GLY A 521 11.44 10.74 9.80
C GLY A 521 10.65 9.50 9.37
N VAL A 522 9.79 9.70 8.35
CA VAL A 522 8.93 8.64 7.80
C VAL A 522 9.76 7.50 7.17
N ILE A 523 10.86 7.84 6.50
CA ILE A 523 11.73 6.85 5.83
C ILE A 523 12.58 6.09 6.85
N SER A 524 13.14 6.78 7.85
CA SER A 524 13.98 6.15 8.89
C SER A 524 13.21 5.12 9.73
N ALA A 525 11.94 5.40 10.05
CA ALA A 525 11.06 4.45 10.74
C ALA A 525 10.79 3.17 9.91
N ARG A 526 10.71 3.31 8.57
CA ARG A 526 10.46 2.20 7.64
C ARG A 526 11.72 1.39 7.32
N GLN A 527 12.86 2.05 7.09
CA GLN A 527 14.14 1.36 6.80
C GLN A 527 14.63 0.50 7.97
N ARG A 528 14.36 0.91 9.22
CA ARG A 528 14.62 0.08 10.41
C ARG A 528 13.84 -1.24 10.38
N LYS A 529 12.62 -1.28 9.79
CA LYS A 529 11.83 -2.51 9.59
C LYS A 529 12.36 -3.36 8.42
N HIS A 530 12.57 -2.77 7.25
CA HIS A 530 13.07 -3.50 6.07
C HIS A 530 14.44 -4.17 6.29
N LYS A 531 15.34 -3.56 7.06
CA LYS A 531 16.68 -4.13 7.33
C LYS A 531 16.61 -5.35 8.26
N VAL A 532 15.57 -5.46 9.08
CA VAL A 532 15.31 -6.62 9.96
C VAL A 532 14.67 -7.77 9.16
N GLU A 533 13.75 -7.47 8.25
CA GLU A 533 13.07 -8.47 7.39
C GLU A 533 13.96 -9.02 6.27
N ARG A 534 14.77 -8.17 5.61
CA ARG A 534 15.71 -8.60 4.58
C ARG A 534 16.77 -9.58 5.11
N LYS A 535 17.17 -9.43 6.39
CA LYS A 535 18.05 -10.39 7.09
C LYS A 535 17.37 -11.75 7.34
N LYS A 536 16.04 -11.79 7.49
CA LYS A 536 15.27 -13.05 7.60
C LYS A 536 15.13 -13.74 6.22
N CYS A 537 14.91 -12.96 5.15
CA CYS A 537 14.79 -13.46 3.78
C CYS A 537 16.07 -14.14 3.25
N VAL A 538 17.24 -13.54 3.51
CA VAL A 538 18.54 -14.13 3.14
C VAL A 538 18.83 -15.43 3.92
N ARG A 539 18.35 -15.55 5.16
CA ARG A 539 18.48 -16.78 5.95
C ARG A 539 17.61 -17.92 5.38
N ALA A 540 16.34 -17.64 5.07
CA ALA A 540 15.39 -18.63 4.53
C ALA A 540 15.83 -19.20 3.16
N THR A 541 16.38 -18.36 2.28
CA THR A 541 16.93 -18.78 0.97
C THR A 541 18.22 -19.59 1.09
N SER A 542 19.07 -19.31 2.09
CA SER A 542 20.33 -20.03 2.30
C SER A 542 20.18 -21.41 2.96
N GLU A 543 19.10 -21.63 3.73
CA GLU A 543 18.96 -22.85 4.55
C GLU A 543 18.16 -23.98 3.87
N ARG A 544 17.42 -23.74 2.76
CA ARG A 544 16.49 -24.76 2.20
C ARG A 544 16.32 -24.74 0.67
N SER A 545 17.39 -24.78 -0.11
CA SER A 545 17.27 -25.12 -1.55
C SER A 545 17.11 -26.64 -1.71
N TRP A 546 15.87 -27.13 -1.80
CA TRP A 546 15.61 -28.53 -2.10
C TRP A 546 15.85 -28.79 -3.60
N ASN A 547 16.97 -29.46 -3.91
CA ASN A 547 17.35 -29.80 -5.27
C ASN A 547 16.70 -31.14 -5.66
N VAL A 548 15.47 -31.11 -6.17
CA VAL A 548 14.71 -32.32 -6.53
C VAL A 548 15.18 -32.86 -7.88
N ARG A 549 16.42 -33.36 -7.95
CA ARG A 549 17.02 -33.95 -9.17
C ARG A 549 16.52 -35.36 -9.50
N ALA A 550 15.76 -36.02 -8.63
CA ALA A 550 15.57 -37.47 -8.70
C ALA A 550 14.17 -37.96 -9.12
N ILE A 551 13.16 -37.11 -9.34
CA ILE A 551 11.78 -37.60 -9.53
C ILE A 551 11.40 -37.77 -11.02
N TRP A 552 12.03 -37.04 -11.95
CA TRP A 552 11.59 -37.01 -13.36
C TRP A 552 12.44 -37.81 -14.36
N SER A 553 13.60 -38.34 -13.96
CA SER A 553 14.43 -39.17 -14.87
C SER A 553 13.78 -40.51 -15.23
N ARG A 554 12.68 -40.89 -14.55
CA ARG A 554 11.90 -42.11 -14.83
C ARG A 554 10.50 -41.84 -15.45
N TRP A 555 10.12 -40.58 -15.62
CA TRP A 555 8.82 -40.16 -16.13
C TRP A 555 8.99 -39.14 -17.25
N ASN A 556 9.17 -39.65 -18.47
CA ASN A 556 9.20 -38.83 -19.67
C ASN A 556 7.83 -38.87 -20.38
N PRO A 557 6.93 -37.88 -20.20
CA PRO A 557 5.72 -37.77 -21.01
C PRO A 557 6.02 -37.22 -22.43
N PHE A 558 7.28 -36.91 -22.74
CA PHE A 558 7.72 -36.35 -24.02
C PHE A 558 8.58 -37.35 -24.82
N SER A 559 8.05 -38.54 -25.09
CA SER A 559 8.51 -39.36 -26.22
C SER A 559 7.31 -39.80 -27.03
N GLY A 560 7.17 -39.23 -28.23
CA GLY A 560 6.03 -39.47 -29.10
C GLY A 560 5.87 -40.93 -29.49
N ARG A 561 4.72 -41.52 -29.16
CA ARG A 561 4.10 -42.62 -29.91
C ARG A 561 2.60 -42.41 -29.96
N LYS A 562 2.08 -42.27 -31.18
CA LYS A 562 0.65 -42.34 -31.50
C LYS A 562 0.12 -43.71 -31.03
N ASN A 563 -1.06 -43.72 -30.41
CA ASN A 563 -1.87 -44.89 -30.02
C ASN A 563 -1.23 -45.88 -29.02
N VAL A 564 -1.27 -45.57 -27.72
CA VAL A 564 -1.39 -46.58 -26.65
C VAL A 564 -2.23 -45.98 -25.52
N LYS A 565 -3.21 -46.73 -24.99
CA LYS A 565 -4.00 -46.40 -23.79
C LYS A 565 -3.07 -45.97 -22.65
N SER A 566 -3.39 -44.85 -21.98
CA SER A 566 -2.59 -44.34 -20.86
C SER A 566 -2.56 -45.35 -19.70
N THR A 567 -1.40 -45.97 -19.50
CA THR A 567 -1.10 -46.75 -18.29
C THR A 567 -0.57 -45.80 -17.22
N TYR A 568 -1.47 -44.99 -16.65
CA TYR A 568 -1.20 -44.22 -15.43
C TYR A 568 -2.34 -44.51 -14.46
N SER A 569 -2.24 -45.64 -13.78
CA SER A 569 -3.16 -46.04 -12.71
C SER A 569 -2.49 -45.75 -11.38
N ILE A 570 -3.24 -45.15 -10.44
CA ILE A 570 -2.85 -45.08 -9.02
C ILE A 570 -2.53 -46.48 -8.46
N SER A 571 -3.08 -47.54 -9.03
CA SER A 571 -2.77 -48.93 -8.65
C SER A 571 -1.31 -49.36 -8.93
N SER A 572 -0.50 -48.47 -9.49
CA SER A 572 0.94 -48.70 -9.75
C SER A 572 1.83 -48.09 -8.66
N PHE A 573 1.24 -47.45 -7.65
CA PHE A 573 1.88 -46.88 -6.47
C PHE A 573 1.68 -47.75 -5.23
#